data_AF-A0A9D9IU87-F1
#
_entry.id   AF-A0A9D9IU87-F1
#
_cell.length_a   1.000
_cell.length_b   1.000
_cell.length_c   1.000
_cell.angle_alpha   90.00
_cell.angle_beta   90.00
_cell.angle_gamma   90.00
#
_symmetry.space_group_name_H-M   'P 1'
#
loop_
_entity.id
_entity.type
_entity.pdbx_description
1 polymer ?
#
loop_
_entity_poly.entity_id
_entity_poly.type
_entity_poly.pdbx_seq_one_letter_code
_entity_poly.pdbx_strand_id
1 'polypeptide(L)'
;MINYVLTLIAPVLSLFWGGYGSSKRDDADDLFSKDYTTVLKGICCIFVVMVHIPAVYQNRLQDAIGSFAFVCVTLFFMVSSYGMQLSAEHKKNYIRHFWRNRLLALLVPCILINIVVCILFWLIRGYPSFSVLWSINNYVVVLLEYCFWFYVVMLLKRWFKIRKYWITDILLIAGIVLSSLYSYLSSETGTESAAMGWCYERYGLVWGILMYRYLPYIKRWLISKRCLKVIAFSLLCCILGIAYLKFKTVYFYGEYLLKVCLGLVIILWMLLLTVNRKFGNKVSLYLGNISYEVYLLHGSVMTAISILAPDVSSGVFILSTYFVTVLLSMVISAAARKIVSRFRI
;
A
#
# COMPACT_ATOMS: atom_id res chain seq x y z
N MET A 1 -26.55 -15.67 -1.18
CA MET A 1 -26.40 -14.80 0.02
C MET A 1 -25.18 -15.16 0.87
N ILE A 2 -24.95 -16.44 1.20
CA ILE A 2 -23.81 -16.86 2.04
C ILE A 2 -22.44 -16.39 1.51
N ASN A 3 -22.22 -16.44 0.19
CA ASN A 3 -20.96 -15.95 -0.41
C ASN A 3 -20.67 -14.47 -0.12
N TYR A 4 -21.70 -13.62 -0.16
CA TYR A 4 -21.54 -12.19 0.14
C TYR A 4 -21.24 -11.96 1.62
N VAL A 5 -21.90 -12.72 2.51
CA VAL A 5 -21.63 -12.66 3.95
C VAL A 5 -20.17 -13.06 4.21
N LEU A 6 -19.71 -14.19 3.68
CA LEU A 6 -18.33 -14.66 3.84
C LEU A 6 -17.31 -13.66 3.28
N THR A 7 -17.62 -13.02 2.15
CA THR A 7 -16.78 -11.98 1.53
C THR A 7 -16.62 -10.76 2.44
N LEU A 8 -17.67 -10.37 3.17
CA LEU A 8 -17.64 -9.19 4.04
C LEU A 8 -16.91 -9.40 5.36
N ILE A 9 -16.70 -10.65 5.79
CA ILE A 9 -16.09 -10.95 7.10
C ILE A 9 -14.75 -10.22 7.26
N ALA A 10 -13.81 -10.40 6.33
CA ALA A 10 -12.47 -9.80 6.46
C ALA A 10 -12.48 -8.26 6.40
N PRO A 11 -13.13 -7.58 5.42
CA PRO A 11 -13.22 -6.13 5.41
C PRO A 11 -13.92 -5.55 6.64
N VAL A 12 -15.07 -6.12 7.04
CA VAL A 12 -15.84 -5.61 8.19
C VAL A 12 -15.07 -5.80 9.49
N LEU A 13 -14.44 -6.96 9.71
CA LEU A 13 -13.59 -7.18 10.88
C LEU A 13 -12.39 -6.22 10.89
N SER A 14 -11.78 -5.95 9.74
CA SER A 14 -10.64 -5.02 9.65
C SER A 14 -11.04 -3.59 10.02
N LEU A 15 -12.20 -3.12 9.54
CA LEU A 15 -12.75 -1.81 9.88
C LEU A 15 -13.22 -1.73 11.33
N PHE A 16 -13.89 -2.78 11.80
CA PHE A 16 -14.35 -2.90 13.18
C PHE A 16 -13.15 -2.83 14.13
N TRP A 17 -12.12 -3.66 13.94
CA TRP A 17 -10.93 -3.62 14.80
C TRP A 17 -10.11 -2.35 14.62
N GLY A 18 -10.09 -1.75 13.43
CA GLY A 18 -9.49 -0.44 13.18
C GLY A 18 -10.17 0.67 13.97
N GLY A 19 -11.49 0.64 14.11
CA GLY A 19 -12.26 1.59 14.93
C GLY A 19 -12.33 1.22 16.41
N TYR A 20 -12.29 -0.07 16.74
CA TYR A 20 -12.39 -0.61 18.09
C TYR A 20 -11.17 -0.18 18.92
N GLY A 21 -11.41 0.42 20.08
CA GLY A 21 -10.36 0.98 20.93
C GLY A 21 -9.74 2.29 20.38
N SER A 22 -10.29 2.88 19.32
CA SER A 22 -9.91 4.22 18.90
C SER A 22 -10.55 5.27 19.83
N SER A 23 -9.73 6.20 20.36
CA SER A 23 -10.26 7.32 21.14
C SER A 23 -10.43 8.54 20.24
N LYS A 24 -11.57 9.23 20.36
CA LYS A 24 -11.78 10.53 19.71
C LYS A 24 -10.90 11.57 20.40
N ARG A 25 -10.24 12.41 19.60
CA ARG A 25 -9.48 13.58 20.03
C ARG A 25 -10.11 14.83 19.41
N ASP A 26 -9.85 15.99 20.01
CA ASP A 26 -10.29 17.29 19.48
C ASP A 26 -9.21 17.92 18.59
N ASP A 27 -7.99 17.41 18.65
CA ASP A 27 -6.85 17.78 17.82
C ASP A 27 -6.55 16.74 16.71
N ALA A 28 -5.45 16.96 16.00
CA ALA A 28 -4.93 16.09 14.94
C ALA A 28 -3.51 15.62 15.27
N ASP A 29 -3.13 15.54 16.55
CA ASP A 29 -1.73 15.31 16.93
C ASP A 29 -1.27 13.91 16.54
N ASP A 30 -2.14 12.92 16.70
CA ASP A 30 -1.89 11.53 16.31
C ASP A 30 -1.93 11.27 14.78
N LEU A 31 -2.37 12.25 13.97
CA LEU A 31 -2.37 12.12 12.51
C LEU A 31 -0.95 11.86 11.99
N PHE A 32 -0.79 10.80 11.20
CA PHE A 32 0.50 10.33 10.67
C PHE A 32 1.53 9.88 11.73
N SER A 33 1.10 9.64 12.97
CA SER A 33 1.91 8.90 13.93
C SER A 33 2.24 7.49 13.42
N LYS A 34 3.22 6.84 14.06
CA LYS A 34 3.61 5.46 13.72
C LYS A 34 2.41 4.52 13.84
N ASP A 35 1.66 4.62 14.93
CA ASP A 35 0.50 3.75 15.18
C ASP A 35 -0.63 4.03 14.19
N TYR A 36 -0.91 5.30 13.90
CA TYR A 36 -1.87 5.71 12.88
C TYR A 36 -1.56 5.10 11.52
N THR A 37 -0.32 5.26 11.05
CA THR A 37 0.09 4.78 9.73
C THR A 37 0.17 3.25 9.67
N THR A 38 0.54 2.58 10.77
CA THR A 38 0.52 1.12 10.86
C THR A 38 -0.90 0.56 10.78
N VAL A 39 -1.84 1.10 11.55
CA VAL A 39 -3.25 0.66 11.48
C VAL A 39 -3.83 0.89 10.08
N LEU A 40 -3.56 2.05 9.48
CA LEU A 40 -4.01 2.35 8.12
C LEU A 40 -3.48 1.33 7.11
N LYS A 41 -2.19 0.95 7.19
CA LYS A 41 -1.61 -0.10 6.36
C LYS A 41 -2.27 -1.46 6.55
N GLY A 42 -2.59 -1.82 7.79
CA GLY A 42 -3.29 -3.07 8.12
C GLY A 42 -4.67 -3.14 7.47
N ILE A 43 -5.44 -2.05 7.52
CA ILE A 43 -6.73 -1.96 6.83
C ILE A 43 -6.51 -2.03 5.31
N CYS A 44 -5.61 -1.19 4.77
CA CYS A 44 -5.33 -1.15 3.33
C CYS A 44 -4.91 -2.51 2.75
N CYS A 45 -4.13 -3.32 3.47
CA CYS A 45 -3.70 -4.62 2.92
C CYS A 45 -4.87 -5.57 2.69
N ILE A 46 -5.90 -5.52 3.54
CA ILE A 46 -7.11 -6.34 3.37
C ILE A 46 -7.82 -5.93 2.07
N PHE A 47 -8.02 -4.64 1.84
CA PHE A 47 -8.66 -4.17 0.60
C PHE A 47 -7.86 -4.49 -0.65
N VAL A 48 -6.52 -4.49 -0.57
CA VAL A 48 -5.67 -4.86 -1.71
C VAL A 48 -5.82 -6.33 -2.09
N VAL A 49 -5.94 -7.25 -1.13
CA VAL A 49 -6.16 -8.67 -1.45
C VAL A 49 -7.43 -8.88 -2.27
N MET A 50 -8.48 -8.07 -2.07
CA MET A 50 -9.73 -8.20 -2.83
C MET A 50 -9.53 -8.04 -4.33
N VAL A 51 -8.70 -7.11 -4.82
CA VAL A 51 -8.59 -6.90 -6.28
C VAL A 51 -7.90 -8.04 -7.01
N HIS A 52 -7.16 -8.88 -6.28
CA HIS A 52 -6.37 -9.97 -6.86
C HIS A 52 -7.10 -11.31 -6.89
N ILE A 53 -8.37 -11.36 -6.48
CA ILE A 53 -9.17 -12.59 -6.53
C ILE A 53 -9.35 -13.03 -8.00
N PRO A 54 -8.99 -14.27 -8.38
CA PRO A 54 -9.10 -14.75 -9.76
C PRO A 54 -10.55 -14.74 -10.25
N ALA A 55 -10.75 -14.43 -11.54
CA ALA A 55 -12.07 -14.26 -12.16
C ALA A 55 -13.08 -15.38 -11.85
N VAL A 56 -12.62 -16.63 -11.80
CA VAL A 56 -13.45 -17.82 -11.49
C VAL A 56 -14.07 -17.76 -10.08
N TYR A 57 -13.41 -17.10 -9.14
CA TYR A 57 -13.84 -16.97 -7.74
C TYR A 57 -14.36 -15.58 -7.40
N GLN A 58 -14.49 -14.68 -8.37
CA GLN A 58 -14.97 -13.32 -8.13
C GLN A 58 -16.46 -13.28 -7.81
N ASN A 59 -16.87 -12.25 -7.07
CA ASN A 59 -18.26 -11.90 -6.93
C ASN A 59 -18.43 -10.37 -6.92
N ARG A 60 -19.63 -9.89 -7.27
CA ARG A 60 -19.92 -8.45 -7.42
C ARG A 60 -19.52 -7.59 -6.22
N LEU A 61 -19.62 -8.13 -5.01
CA LEU A 61 -19.30 -7.39 -3.80
C LEU A 61 -17.79 -7.26 -3.61
N GLN A 62 -17.05 -8.35 -3.80
CA GLN A 62 -15.59 -8.32 -3.79
C GLN A 62 -15.06 -7.39 -4.90
N ASP A 63 -15.62 -7.44 -6.11
CA ASP A 63 -15.20 -6.59 -7.24
C ASP A 63 -15.42 -5.09 -6.94
N ALA A 64 -16.59 -4.75 -6.37
CA ALA A 64 -16.88 -3.39 -5.94
C ALA A 64 -15.90 -2.88 -4.87
N ILE A 65 -15.52 -3.72 -3.90
CA ILE A 65 -14.54 -3.38 -2.86
C ILE A 65 -13.13 -3.28 -3.45
N GLY A 66 -12.74 -4.26 -4.27
CA GLY A 66 -11.42 -4.36 -4.91
C GLY A 66 -11.14 -3.23 -5.89
N SER A 67 -12.18 -2.64 -6.50
CA SER A 67 -12.06 -1.48 -7.38
C SER A 67 -11.35 -0.27 -6.75
N PHE A 68 -11.28 -0.20 -5.42
CA PHE A 68 -10.59 0.86 -4.68
C PHE A 68 -9.17 0.49 -4.19
N ALA A 69 -8.68 -0.71 -4.53
CA ALA A 69 -7.37 -1.19 -4.08
C ALA A 69 -6.19 -0.30 -4.53
N PHE A 70 -6.29 0.35 -5.68
CA PHE A 70 -5.26 1.28 -6.16
C PHE A 70 -5.03 2.43 -5.16
N VAL A 71 -6.07 2.89 -4.47
CA VAL A 71 -5.97 3.92 -3.42
C VAL A 71 -5.16 3.40 -2.24
N CYS A 72 -5.36 2.15 -1.87
CA CYS A 72 -4.62 1.49 -0.78
C CYS A 72 -3.13 1.38 -1.12
N VAL A 73 -2.78 0.99 -2.35
CA VAL A 73 -1.39 0.97 -2.83
C VAL A 73 -0.78 2.38 -2.85
N THR A 74 -1.55 3.37 -3.28
CA THR A 74 -1.14 4.78 -3.26
C THR A 74 -0.86 5.27 -1.83
N LEU A 75 -1.69 4.88 -0.85
CA LEU A 75 -1.44 5.13 0.58
C LEU A 75 -0.15 4.46 1.08
N PHE A 76 0.13 3.22 0.66
CA PHE A 76 1.39 2.55 1.01
C PHE A 76 2.61 3.35 0.52
N PHE A 77 2.58 3.81 -0.73
CA PHE A 77 3.64 4.65 -1.29
C PHE A 77 3.75 5.99 -0.55
N MET A 78 2.63 6.64 -0.26
CA MET A 78 2.59 7.89 0.50
C MET A 78 3.22 7.75 1.89
N VAL A 79 2.87 6.71 2.64
CA VAL A 79 3.49 6.47 3.96
C VAL A 79 4.98 6.16 3.82
N SER A 80 5.40 5.46 2.75
CA SER A 80 6.80 5.13 2.51
C SER A 80 7.66 6.39 2.29
N SER A 81 7.26 7.28 1.37
CA SER A 81 8.01 8.50 1.08
C SER A 81 7.98 9.49 2.26
N TYR A 82 6.83 9.62 2.94
CA TYR A 82 6.72 10.40 4.19
C TYR A 82 7.74 9.91 5.23
N GLY A 83 7.77 8.61 5.50
CA GLY A 83 8.67 8.02 6.50
C GLY A 83 10.15 8.11 6.12
N MET A 84 10.46 8.11 4.81
CA MET A 84 11.81 8.34 4.29
C MET A 84 12.27 9.79 4.51
N GLN A 85 11.43 10.77 4.20
CA GLN A 85 11.75 12.19 4.43
C GLN A 85 11.94 12.48 5.92
N LEU A 86 11.00 12.04 6.76
CA LEU A 86 11.11 12.16 8.21
C LEU A 86 12.42 11.56 8.75
N SER A 87 12.78 10.36 8.29
CA SER A 87 14.01 9.68 8.73
C SER A 87 15.28 10.37 8.25
N ALA A 88 15.30 10.89 7.03
CA ALA A 88 16.48 11.54 6.46
C ALA A 88 16.83 12.86 7.17
N GLU A 89 15.83 13.57 7.68
CA GLU A 89 16.04 14.85 8.35
C GLU A 89 16.24 14.73 9.86
N HIS A 90 15.60 13.76 10.52
CA HIS A 90 15.65 13.64 11.97
C HIS A 90 16.68 12.63 12.49
N LYS A 91 17.08 11.64 11.67
CA LYS A 91 18.07 10.63 12.10
C LYS A 91 19.46 10.99 11.62
N LYS A 92 20.37 11.19 12.58
CA LYS A 92 21.80 11.37 12.31
C LYS A 92 22.35 10.15 11.54
N ASN A 93 23.19 10.39 10.54
CA ASN A 93 23.82 9.35 9.73
C ASN A 93 22.86 8.39 8.99
N TYR A 94 21.60 8.78 8.76
CA TYR A 94 20.61 7.94 8.07
C TYR A 94 21.09 7.46 6.68
N ILE A 95 21.68 8.36 5.89
CA ILE A 95 22.15 8.05 4.52
C ILE A 95 23.29 7.03 4.52
N ARG A 96 24.14 7.00 5.56
CA ARG A 96 25.28 6.08 5.65
C ARG A 96 24.83 4.61 5.70
N HIS A 97 23.75 4.32 6.41
CA HIS A 97 23.22 2.96 6.58
C HIS A 97 21.94 2.73 5.78
N PHE A 98 21.64 3.62 4.82
CA PHE A 98 20.38 3.63 4.08
C PHE A 98 20.12 2.30 3.38
N TRP A 99 21.05 1.85 2.53
CA TRP A 99 20.91 0.63 1.76
C TRP A 99 20.84 -0.61 2.64
N ARG A 100 21.72 -0.72 3.65
CA ARG A 100 21.67 -1.84 4.60
C ARG A 100 20.29 -1.94 5.25
N ASN A 101 19.78 -0.84 5.79
CA ASN A 101 18.52 -0.84 6.51
C ASN A 101 17.30 -1.00 5.60
N ARG A 102 17.34 -0.50 4.36
CA ARG A 102 16.23 -0.59 3.40
C ARG A 102 16.18 -1.92 2.67
N LEU A 103 17.31 -2.42 2.17
CA LEU A 103 17.40 -3.72 1.51
C LEU A 103 17.04 -4.83 2.51
N LEU A 104 17.52 -4.77 3.75
CA LEU A 104 17.12 -5.76 4.77
C LEU A 104 15.61 -5.73 5.03
N ALA A 105 15.01 -4.54 5.13
CA ALA A 105 13.58 -4.42 5.42
C ALA A 105 12.68 -4.89 4.26
N LEU A 106 13.13 -4.80 3.02
CA LEU A 106 12.35 -5.16 1.82
C LEU A 106 12.67 -6.57 1.33
N LEU A 107 13.96 -6.89 1.15
CA LEU A 107 14.38 -8.15 0.53
C LEU A 107 14.30 -9.34 1.47
N VAL A 108 14.55 -9.17 2.78
CA VAL A 108 14.50 -10.32 3.71
C VAL A 108 13.09 -10.92 3.78
N PRO A 109 12.00 -10.15 4.01
CA PRO A 109 10.66 -10.73 3.94
C PRO A 109 10.33 -11.30 2.56
N CYS A 110 10.75 -10.64 1.47
CA CYS A 110 10.51 -11.11 0.10
C CYS A 110 11.15 -12.48 -0.16
N ILE A 111 12.43 -12.66 0.19
CA ILE A 111 13.15 -13.92 0.01
C ILE A 111 12.54 -15.03 0.87
N LEU A 112 12.19 -14.74 2.12
CA LEU A 112 11.53 -15.72 2.99
C LEU A 112 10.19 -16.18 2.43
N ILE A 113 9.41 -15.26 1.85
CA ILE A 113 8.15 -15.60 1.18
C ILE A 113 8.42 -16.49 -0.03
N ASN A 114 9.38 -16.14 -0.89
CA ASN A 114 9.71 -16.94 -2.06
C ASN A 114 10.13 -18.38 -1.67
N ILE A 115 10.90 -18.54 -0.58
CA ILE A 115 11.28 -19.85 -0.05
C ILE A 115 10.04 -20.64 0.39
N VAL A 116 9.15 -20.02 1.19
CA VAL A 116 7.92 -20.68 1.65
C VAL A 116 7.01 -21.05 0.48
N VAL A 117 6.87 -20.18 -0.52
CA VAL A 117 6.07 -20.44 -1.73
C VAL A 117 6.68 -21.57 -2.56
N CYS A 118 8.00 -21.61 -2.70
CA CYS A 118 8.69 -22.70 -3.41
C CYS A 118 8.43 -24.05 -2.73
N ILE A 119 8.55 -24.12 -1.40
CA ILE A 119 8.23 -25.32 -0.62
C ILE A 119 6.75 -25.70 -0.79
N LEU A 120 5.84 -24.73 -0.66
CA LEU A 120 4.41 -24.95 -0.80
C LEU A 120 4.06 -25.54 -2.18
N PHE A 121 4.59 -24.98 -3.26
CA PHE A 121 4.32 -25.48 -4.60
C PHE A 121 5.01 -26.81 -4.89
N TRP A 122 6.17 -27.08 -4.28
CA TRP A 122 6.77 -28.41 -4.36
C TRP A 122 5.86 -29.46 -3.73
N LEU A 123 5.30 -29.19 -2.54
CA LEU A 123 4.37 -30.09 -1.86
C LEU A 123 3.07 -30.31 -2.65
N ILE A 124 2.55 -29.26 -3.32
CA ILE A 124 1.28 -29.33 -4.04
C ILE A 124 1.43 -29.94 -5.45
N ARG A 125 2.48 -29.55 -6.19
CA ARG A 125 2.67 -29.94 -7.61
C ARG A 125 3.64 -31.10 -7.82
N GLY A 126 4.37 -31.49 -6.79
CA GLY A 126 5.37 -32.56 -6.85
C GLY A 126 6.74 -32.14 -7.42
N TYR A 127 6.91 -30.90 -7.89
CA TYR A 127 8.19 -30.38 -8.37
C TYR A 127 8.46 -28.93 -7.89
N PRO A 128 9.72 -28.57 -7.60
CA PRO A 128 10.07 -27.22 -7.14
C PRO A 128 10.03 -26.20 -8.28
N SER A 129 9.50 -25.01 -8.01
CA SER A 129 9.56 -23.87 -8.93
C SER A 129 10.70 -22.93 -8.54
N PHE A 130 11.92 -23.30 -8.92
CA PHE A 130 13.13 -22.54 -8.56
C PHE A 130 13.14 -21.10 -9.09
N SER A 131 12.42 -20.81 -10.18
CA SER A 131 12.29 -19.46 -10.72
C SER A 131 11.64 -18.49 -9.74
N VAL A 132 10.75 -18.97 -8.86
CA VAL A 132 10.10 -18.15 -7.83
C VAL A 132 11.11 -17.60 -6.83
N LEU A 133 12.20 -18.33 -6.56
CA LEU A 133 13.19 -17.88 -5.58
C LEU A 133 13.83 -16.55 -6.00
N TRP A 134 14.14 -16.39 -7.30
CA TRP A 134 14.81 -15.19 -7.83
C TRP A 134 13.83 -14.10 -8.28
N SER A 135 12.52 -14.34 -8.18
CA SER A 135 11.50 -13.36 -8.52
C SER A 135 11.44 -12.24 -7.48
N ILE A 136 11.43 -10.99 -7.93
CA ILE A 136 11.16 -9.83 -7.08
C ILE A 136 9.80 -9.28 -7.49
N ASN A 137 8.88 -9.18 -6.54
CA ASN A 137 7.54 -8.66 -6.79
C ASN A 137 7.60 -7.20 -7.32
N ASN A 138 6.81 -6.88 -8.35
CA ASN A 138 6.79 -5.57 -9.01
C ASN A 138 6.62 -4.40 -8.02
N TYR A 139 5.83 -4.56 -6.97
CA TYR A 139 5.69 -3.54 -5.92
C TYR A 139 7.00 -3.25 -5.21
N VAL A 140 7.81 -4.28 -4.93
CA VAL A 140 9.12 -4.15 -4.31
C VAL A 140 10.10 -3.48 -5.26
N VAL A 141 10.03 -3.78 -6.56
CA VAL A 141 10.83 -3.12 -7.59
C VAL A 141 10.56 -1.61 -7.60
N VAL A 142 9.30 -1.17 -7.63
CA VAL A 142 8.96 0.27 -7.61
C VAL A 142 9.45 0.96 -6.33
N LEU A 143 9.36 0.29 -5.17
CA LEU A 143 9.93 0.83 -3.92
C LEU A 143 11.45 0.96 -3.99
N LEU A 144 12.14 -0.01 -4.60
CA LEU A 144 13.60 0.02 -4.77
C LEU A 144 14.03 1.11 -5.76
N GLU A 145 13.30 1.30 -6.87
CA GLU A 145 13.50 2.42 -7.81
C GLU A 145 13.41 3.76 -7.08
N TYR A 146 12.37 3.96 -6.28
CA TYR A 146 12.24 5.18 -5.49
C TYR A 146 13.34 5.31 -4.44
N CYS A 147 13.71 4.23 -3.76
CA CYS A 147 14.82 4.24 -2.80
C CYS A 147 16.15 4.65 -3.47
N PHE A 148 16.40 4.15 -4.67
CA PHE A 148 17.56 4.49 -5.47
C PHE A 148 17.55 5.97 -5.84
N TRP A 149 16.45 6.46 -6.43
CA TRP A 149 16.31 7.86 -6.80
C TRP A 149 16.45 8.80 -5.59
N PHE A 150 15.81 8.44 -4.47
CA PHE A 150 15.92 9.18 -3.22
C PHE A 150 17.36 9.26 -2.74
N TYR A 151 18.09 8.14 -2.76
CA TYR A 151 19.49 8.09 -2.36
C TYR A 151 20.35 8.98 -3.25
N VAL A 152 20.16 8.93 -4.58
CA VAL A 152 20.87 9.79 -5.55
C VAL A 152 20.61 11.26 -5.24
N VAL A 153 19.35 11.68 -5.07
CA VAL A 153 19.04 13.09 -4.75
C VAL A 153 19.66 13.52 -3.41
N MET A 154 19.70 12.65 -2.41
CA MET A 154 20.36 12.94 -1.13
C MET A 154 21.89 13.03 -1.24
N LEU A 155 22.51 12.25 -2.12
CA LEU A 155 23.94 12.39 -2.44
C LEU A 155 24.20 13.71 -3.17
N LEU A 156 23.38 14.07 -4.16
CA LEU A 156 23.49 15.35 -4.88
C LEU A 156 23.33 16.53 -3.91
N LYS A 157 22.36 16.47 -2.99
CA LYS A 157 22.18 17.45 -1.91
C LYS A 157 23.48 17.66 -1.13
N ARG A 158 24.17 16.57 -0.76
CA ARG A 158 25.43 16.62 -0.01
C ARG A 158 26.57 17.16 -0.86
N TRP A 159 26.69 16.72 -2.11
CA TRP A 159 27.79 17.09 -3.00
C TRP A 159 27.73 18.56 -3.42
N PHE A 160 26.55 19.02 -3.83
CA PHE A 160 26.30 20.42 -4.22
C PHE A 160 25.95 21.34 -3.04
N LYS A 161 26.01 20.83 -1.80
CA LYS A 161 25.70 21.57 -0.56
C LYS A 161 24.36 22.32 -0.63
N ILE A 162 23.33 21.68 -1.21
CA ILE A 162 22.01 22.28 -1.42
C ILE A 162 21.36 22.53 -0.05
N ARG A 163 21.26 23.81 0.34
CA ARG A 163 20.63 24.22 1.61
C ARG A 163 19.10 24.21 1.56
N LYS A 164 18.52 24.55 0.40
CA LYS A 164 17.07 24.71 0.25
C LYS A 164 16.39 23.36 -0.01
N TYR A 165 15.53 22.92 0.92
CA TYR A 165 14.83 21.64 0.84
C TYR A 165 13.87 21.54 -0.36
N TRP A 166 13.28 22.66 -0.79
CA TRP A 166 12.35 22.66 -1.92
C TRP A 166 13.02 22.20 -3.23
N ILE A 167 14.32 22.45 -3.40
CA ILE A 167 15.07 21.99 -4.58
C ILE A 167 15.12 20.46 -4.58
N THR A 168 15.45 19.86 -3.43
CA THR A 168 15.48 18.40 -3.31
C THR A 168 14.09 17.78 -3.46
N ASP A 169 13.05 18.44 -2.95
CA ASP A 169 11.68 17.96 -3.11
C ASP A 169 11.23 18.03 -4.57
N ILE A 170 11.56 19.10 -5.31
CA ILE A 170 11.27 19.21 -6.74
C ILE A 170 11.98 18.12 -7.53
N LEU A 171 13.26 17.85 -7.26
CA LEU A 171 13.99 16.76 -7.94
C LEU A 171 13.37 15.39 -7.67
N LEU A 172 12.95 15.13 -6.42
CA LEU A 172 12.25 13.89 -6.07
C LEU A 172 10.91 13.78 -6.80
N ILE A 173 10.10 14.83 -6.76
CA ILE A 173 8.78 14.87 -7.40
C ILE A 173 8.92 14.73 -8.92
N ALA A 174 9.86 15.44 -9.55
CA ALA A 174 10.13 15.36 -10.97
C ALA A 174 10.50 13.93 -11.38
N GLY A 175 11.41 13.27 -10.65
CA GLY A 175 11.76 11.87 -10.93
C GLY A 175 10.57 10.91 -10.78
N ILE A 176 9.72 11.09 -9.76
CA ILE A 176 8.51 10.27 -9.60
C ILE A 176 7.56 10.47 -10.78
N VAL A 177 7.24 11.73 -11.12
CA VAL A 177 6.29 12.07 -12.20
C VAL A 177 6.83 11.59 -13.56
N LEU A 178 8.11 11.79 -13.84
CA LEU A 178 8.73 11.30 -15.08
C LEU A 178 8.70 9.78 -15.16
N SER A 179 9.05 9.07 -14.08
CA SER A 179 8.98 7.60 -14.06
C SER A 179 7.55 7.08 -14.24
N SER A 180 6.58 7.75 -13.62
CA SER A 180 5.16 7.45 -13.74
C SER A 180 4.64 7.62 -15.16
N LEU A 181 4.96 8.76 -15.79
CA LEU A 181 4.59 9.03 -17.18
C LEU A 181 5.28 8.06 -18.13
N TYR A 182 6.58 7.79 -17.94
CA TYR A 182 7.31 6.83 -18.75
C TYR A 182 6.68 5.45 -18.70
N SER A 183 6.35 4.95 -17.50
CA SER A 183 5.70 3.65 -17.34
C SER A 183 4.31 3.61 -17.98
N TYR A 184 3.52 4.68 -17.90
CA TYR A 184 2.20 4.77 -18.56
C TYR A 184 2.32 4.81 -20.09
N LEU A 185 3.23 5.62 -20.62
CA LEU A 185 3.42 5.79 -22.07
C LEU A 185 4.07 4.55 -22.72
N SER A 186 4.82 3.77 -21.95
CA SER A 186 5.49 2.56 -22.44
C SER A 186 4.64 1.30 -22.27
N SER A 187 3.53 1.37 -21.54
CA SER A 187 2.63 0.23 -21.33
C SER A 187 1.61 0.11 -22.45
N GLU A 188 1.30 -1.12 -22.83
CA GLU A 188 0.19 -1.40 -23.74
C GLU A 188 -1.16 -1.06 -23.09
N THR A 189 -2.07 -0.51 -23.89
CA THR A 189 -3.41 -0.13 -23.44
C THR A 189 -4.18 -1.37 -22.96
N GLY A 190 -4.85 -1.24 -21.81
CA GLY A 190 -5.63 -2.35 -21.22
C GLY A 190 -4.83 -3.33 -20.36
N THR A 191 -3.53 -3.09 -20.13
CA THR A 191 -2.74 -3.88 -19.16
C THR A 191 -3.16 -3.57 -17.70
N GLU A 192 -2.86 -4.46 -16.76
CA GLU A 192 -3.13 -4.19 -15.35
C GLU A 192 -2.16 -3.16 -14.76
N SER A 193 -2.60 -2.38 -13.77
CA SER A 193 -1.77 -1.33 -13.14
C SER A 193 -0.42 -1.86 -12.62
N ALA A 194 -0.41 -3.07 -12.06
CA ALA A 194 0.79 -3.73 -11.56
C ALA A 194 1.79 -4.09 -12.68
N ALA A 195 1.31 -4.35 -13.90
CA ALA A 195 2.12 -4.61 -15.08
C ALA A 195 2.62 -3.29 -15.71
N MET A 196 1.84 -2.21 -15.61
CA MET A 196 2.27 -0.84 -15.97
C MET A 196 3.24 -0.21 -14.94
N GLY A 197 3.82 -0.99 -14.04
CA GLY A 197 4.72 -0.48 -13.01
C GLY A 197 4.08 0.50 -12.03
N TRP A 198 2.78 0.38 -11.75
CA TRP A 198 2.03 1.20 -10.79
C TRP A 198 2.05 2.69 -11.10
N CYS A 199 1.93 3.04 -12.39
CA CYS A 199 2.08 4.42 -12.86
C CYS A 199 1.15 5.40 -12.10
N TYR A 200 -0.12 5.08 -11.92
CA TYR A 200 -1.05 5.97 -11.21
C TYR A 200 -0.73 6.11 -9.72
N GLU A 201 -0.40 4.99 -9.07
CA GLU A 201 -0.21 4.90 -7.63
C GLU A 201 1.14 5.51 -7.19
N ARG A 202 2.13 5.61 -8.09
CA ARG A 202 3.39 6.32 -7.85
C ARG A 202 3.18 7.76 -7.35
N TYR A 203 2.07 8.43 -7.70
CA TYR A 203 1.73 9.75 -7.14
C TYR A 203 1.58 9.75 -5.62
N GLY A 204 1.33 8.60 -5.00
CA GLY A 204 1.40 8.44 -3.55
C GLY A 204 2.76 8.90 -3.01
N LEU A 205 3.87 8.59 -3.70
CA LEU A 205 5.20 9.04 -3.32
C LEU A 205 5.30 10.57 -3.31
N VAL A 206 4.72 11.25 -4.30
CA VAL A 206 4.65 12.72 -4.36
C VAL A 206 3.85 13.26 -3.18
N TRP A 207 2.65 12.71 -2.95
CA TRP A 207 1.79 13.16 -1.86
C TRP A 207 2.40 12.91 -0.49
N GLY A 208 3.22 11.88 -0.31
CA GLY A 208 3.92 11.64 0.96
C GLY A 208 5.03 12.65 1.24
N ILE A 209 5.72 13.13 0.20
CA ILE A 209 6.68 14.25 0.32
C ILE A 209 5.93 15.52 0.72
N LEU A 210 4.84 15.86 0.00
CA LEU A 210 4.04 17.04 0.29
C LEU A 210 3.39 16.97 1.68
N MET A 211 2.89 15.80 2.07
CA MET A 211 2.33 15.55 3.40
C MET A 211 3.37 15.83 4.49
N TYR A 212 4.62 15.41 4.31
CA TYR A 212 5.69 15.69 5.27
C TYR A 212 5.96 17.20 5.42
N ARG A 213 6.07 17.93 4.30
CA ARG A 213 6.37 19.37 4.30
C ARG A 213 5.23 20.22 4.86
N TYR A 214 4.00 19.87 4.53
CA TYR A 214 2.83 20.68 4.83
C TYR A 214 1.98 20.10 5.96
N LEU A 215 2.45 19.10 6.70
CA LEU A 215 1.68 18.41 7.75
C LEU A 215 0.99 19.38 8.73
N PRO A 216 1.65 20.44 9.28
CA PRO A 216 0.99 21.35 10.21
C PRO A 216 -0.14 22.16 9.57
N TYR A 217 -0.01 22.50 8.29
CA TYR A 217 -1.06 23.20 7.53
C TYR A 217 -2.21 22.25 7.21
N ILE A 218 -1.90 21.02 6.79
CA ILE A 218 -2.88 19.98 6.48
C ILE A 218 -3.69 19.61 7.73
N LYS A 219 -3.06 19.44 8.89
CA LYS A 219 -3.75 19.17 10.17
C LYS A 219 -4.80 20.25 10.48
N ARG A 220 -4.41 21.53 10.43
CA ARG A 220 -5.31 22.67 10.66
C ARG A 220 -6.46 22.71 9.63
N TRP A 221 -6.14 22.44 8.36
CA TRP A 221 -7.14 22.36 7.31
C TRP A 221 -8.12 21.19 7.53
N LEU A 222 -7.66 20.00 7.94
CA LEU A 222 -8.54 18.84 8.15
C LEU A 222 -9.52 19.02 9.32
N ILE A 223 -9.11 19.71 10.40
CA ILE A 223 -9.98 19.97 11.56
C ILE A 223 -11.02 21.06 11.27
N SER A 224 -10.62 22.13 10.58
CA SER A 224 -11.50 23.27 10.32
C SER A 224 -12.69 22.90 9.44
N LYS A 225 -13.92 23.23 9.89
CA LYS A 225 -15.18 22.92 9.18
C LYS A 225 -15.28 21.45 8.72
N ARG A 226 -14.76 20.52 9.53
CA ARG A 226 -14.60 19.10 9.17
C ARG A 226 -15.88 18.45 8.65
N CYS A 227 -17.02 18.63 9.35
CA CYS A 227 -18.28 18.01 8.95
C CYS A 227 -18.70 18.42 7.53
N LEU A 228 -18.59 19.71 7.20
CA LEU A 228 -18.87 20.22 5.85
C LEU A 228 -17.90 19.61 4.82
N LYS A 229 -16.61 19.52 5.15
CA LYS A 229 -15.60 18.92 4.26
C LYS A 229 -15.85 17.43 4.05
N VAL A 230 -16.27 16.68 5.07
CA VAL A 230 -16.63 15.27 4.92
C VAL A 230 -17.77 15.12 3.93
N ILE A 231 -18.84 15.92 4.06
CA ILE A 231 -19.98 15.88 3.11
C ILE A 231 -19.52 16.27 1.70
N ALA A 232 -18.76 17.36 1.56
CA ALA A 232 -18.28 17.83 0.27
C ALA A 232 -17.36 16.81 -0.42
N PHE A 233 -16.42 16.21 0.33
CA PHE A 233 -15.52 15.19 -0.22
C PHE A 233 -16.24 13.86 -0.48
N SER A 234 -17.27 13.49 0.30
CA SER A 234 -18.13 12.34 -0.04
C SER A 234 -18.81 12.54 -1.39
N LEU A 235 -19.41 13.72 -1.63
CA LEU A 235 -20.04 14.06 -2.90
C LEU A 235 -19.01 14.07 -4.05
N LEU A 236 -17.84 14.65 -3.82
CA LEU A 236 -16.77 14.69 -4.81
C LEU A 236 -16.25 13.29 -5.15
N CYS A 237 -16.07 12.42 -4.17
CA CYS A 237 -15.74 11.00 -4.37
C CYS A 237 -16.81 10.31 -5.24
N CYS A 238 -18.10 10.54 -4.98
CA CYS A 238 -19.18 9.99 -5.79
C CYS A 238 -19.12 10.49 -7.24
N ILE A 239 -18.97 11.80 -7.45
CA ILE A 239 -18.91 12.40 -8.78
C ILE A 239 -17.71 11.86 -9.57
N LEU A 240 -16.52 11.88 -8.98
CA LEU A 240 -15.30 11.38 -9.62
C LEU A 240 -15.34 9.87 -9.84
N GLY A 241 -15.96 9.10 -8.93
CA GLY A 241 -16.18 7.67 -9.09
C GLY A 241 -17.08 7.36 -10.29
N ILE A 242 -18.20 8.08 -10.44
CA ILE A 242 -19.09 7.94 -11.61
C ILE A 242 -18.37 8.36 -12.89
N ALA A 243 -17.63 9.48 -12.85
CA ALA A 243 -16.82 9.93 -13.98
C ALA A 243 -15.77 8.85 -14.36
N TYR A 244 -15.14 8.22 -13.38
CA TYR A 244 -14.16 7.16 -13.62
C TYR A 244 -14.80 5.96 -14.31
N LEU A 245 -15.97 5.50 -13.85
CA LEU A 245 -16.69 4.40 -14.51
C LEU A 245 -17.02 4.71 -15.98
N LYS A 246 -17.32 5.97 -16.30
CA LYS A 246 -17.66 6.42 -17.67
C LYS A 246 -16.43 6.65 -18.56
N PHE A 247 -15.35 7.21 -18.01
CA PHE A 247 -14.22 7.71 -18.78
C PHE A 247 -12.94 6.89 -18.63
N LYS A 248 -12.91 5.80 -17.84
CA LYS A 248 -11.70 4.98 -17.62
C LYS A 248 -11.02 4.46 -18.89
N THR A 249 -11.73 4.38 -20.02
CA THR A 249 -11.21 3.94 -21.32
C THR A 249 -10.64 5.09 -22.16
N VAL A 250 -10.85 6.34 -21.76
CA VAL A 250 -10.33 7.51 -22.46
C VAL A 250 -8.85 7.65 -22.13
N TYR A 251 -8.03 7.56 -23.16
CA TYR A 251 -6.58 7.68 -23.07
C TYR A 251 -6.16 8.93 -22.27
N PHE A 252 -5.19 8.74 -21.38
CA PHE A 252 -4.57 9.74 -20.54
C PHE A 252 -5.50 10.46 -19.55
N TYR A 253 -6.48 11.25 -20.00
CA TYR A 253 -7.32 12.04 -19.10
C TYR A 253 -8.22 11.18 -18.23
N GLY A 254 -8.87 10.18 -18.82
CA GLY A 254 -9.81 9.30 -18.11
C GLY A 254 -9.14 8.10 -17.44
N GLU A 255 -8.12 7.54 -18.07
CA GLU A 255 -7.39 6.41 -17.49
C GLU A 255 -6.34 6.84 -16.47
N TYR A 256 -5.53 7.86 -16.77
CA TYR A 256 -4.39 8.26 -15.94
C TYR A 256 -4.73 9.40 -14.98
N LEU A 257 -5.07 10.58 -15.49
CA LEU A 257 -5.29 11.77 -14.65
C LEU A 257 -6.48 11.58 -13.70
N LEU A 258 -7.59 11.02 -14.18
CA LEU A 258 -8.77 10.81 -13.37
C LEU A 258 -8.51 9.80 -12.23
N LYS A 259 -7.73 8.73 -12.45
CA LYS A 259 -7.31 7.82 -11.36
C LYS A 259 -6.45 8.53 -10.32
N VAL A 260 -5.48 9.33 -10.76
CA VAL A 260 -4.60 10.11 -9.87
C VAL A 260 -5.44 11.10 -9.04
N CYS A 261 -6.33 11.86 -9.67
CA CYS A 261 -7.21 12.79 -8.98
C CYS A 261 -8.18 12.08 -8.03
N LEU A 262 -8.85 11.02 -8.47
CA LEU A 262 -9.76 10.23 -7.65
C LEU A 262 -9.03 9.65 -6.42
N GLY A 263 -7.83 9.11 -6.62
CA GLY A 263 -6.99 8.61 -5.53
C GLY A 263 -6.71 9.67 -4.48
N LEU A 264 -6.33 10.89 -4.89
CA LEU A 264 -6.08 12.00 -3.96
C LEU A 264 -7.34 12.37 -3.18
N VAL A 265 -8.48 12.49 -3.86
CA VAL A 265 -9.75 12.87 -3.21
C VAL A 265 -10.18 11.82 -2.20
N ILE A 266 -10.08 10.52 -2.53
CA ILE A 266 -10.42 9.43 -1.60
C ILE A 266 -9.46 9.45 -0.41
N ILE A 267 -8.16 9.65 -0.62
CA ILE A 267 -7.20 9.75 0.50
C ILE A 267 -7.56 10.92 1.42
N LEU A 268 -7.81 12.11 0.87
CA LEU A 268 -8.21 13.28 1.67
C LEU A 268 -9.52 13.03 2.43
N TRP A 269 -10.49 12.37 1.79
CA TRP A 269 -11.72 11.94 2.43
C TRP A 269 -11.45 10.97 3.58
N MET A 270 -10.62 9.94 3.37
CA MET A 270 -10.20 9.01 4.43
C MET A 270 -9.54 9.76 5.60
N LEU A 271 -8.61 10.69 5.31
CA LEU A 271 -7.98 11.50 6.34
C LEU A 271 -8.99 12.37 7.10
N LEU A 272 -10.01 12.94 6.44
CA LEU A 272 -11.07 13.70 7.12
C LEU A 272 -11.88 12.84 8.10
N LEU A 273 -12.13 11.57 7.74
CA LEU A 273 -12.83 10.61 8.60
C LEU A 273 -12.00 10.20 9.82
N THR A 274 -10.67 10.16 9.69
CA THR A 274 -9.77 9.59 10.71
C THR A 274 -8.90 10.61 11.44
N VAL A 275 -8.87 11.89 11.02
CA VAL A 275 -7.94 12.91 11.54
C VAL A 275 -8.00 13.08 13.06
N ASN A 276 -9.19 12.93 13.63
CA ASN A 276 -9.46 13.16 15.05
C ASN A 276 -9.51 11.84 15.85
N ARG A 277 -8.85 10.81 15.35
CA ARG A 277 -8.82 9.47 15.95
C ARG A 277 -7.39 9.14 16.35
N LYS A 278 -7.24 8.70 17.59
CA LYS A 278 -6.05 8.00 18.05
C LYS A 278 -6.26 6.51 17.88
N PHE A 279 -5.40 5.88 17.09
CA PHE A 279 -5.37 4.44 16.92
C PHE A 279 -4.32 3.83 17.86
N GLY A 280 -4.64 2.70 18.47
CA GLY A 280 -3.73 2.00 19.38
C GLY A 280 -4.13 0.56 19.71
N ASN A 281 -5.14 0.02 19.02
CA ASN A 281 -5.59 -1.34 19.25
C ASN A 281 -4.51 -2.34 18.81
N LYS A 282 -4.16 -3.27 19.71
CA LYS A 282 -3.11 -4.28 19.50
C LYS A 282 -3.36 -5.12 18.26
N VAL A 283 -4.61 -5.49 17.98
CA VAL A 283 -4.97 -6.33 16.83
C VAL A 283 -4.68 -5.61 15.52
N SER A 284 -5.16 -4.37 15.36
CA SER A 284 -4.95 -3.59 14.14
C SER A 284 -3.49 -3.19 13.94
N LEU A 285 -2.77 -2.89 15.03
CA LEU A 285 -1.33 -2.67 14.98
C LEU A 285 -0.58 -3.92 14.53
N TYR A 286 -0.99 -5.09 15.03
CA TYR A 286 -0.40 -6.35 14.62
C TYR A 286 -0.64 -6.65 13.15
N LEU A 287 -1.88 -6.50 12.66
CA LEU A 287 -2.21 -6.65 11.24
C LEU A 287 -1.39 -5.69 10.36
N GLY A 288 -1.25 -4.44 10.80
CA GLY A 288 -0.40 -3.45 10.12
C GLY A 288 1.09 -3.80 10.10
N ASN A 289 1.59 -4.50 11.11
CA ASN A 289 2.99 -4.93 11.17
C ASN A 289 3.32 -6.11 10.25
N ILE A 290 2.31 -6.91 9.88
CA ILE A 290 2.46 -8.04 8.94
C ILE A 290 1.92 -7.71 7.54
N SER A 291 1.48 -6.47 7.31
CA SER A 291 0.76 -6.07 6.10
C SER A 291 1.59 -6.28 4.82
N TYR A 292 2.92 -6.15 4.94
CA TYR A 292 3.85 -6.34 3.83
C TYR A 292 3.92 -7.81 3.41
N GLU A 293 4.01 -8.72 4.37
CA GLU A 293 4.00 -10.16 4.11
C GLU A 293 2.66 -10.63 3.57
N VAL A 294 1.54 -10.09 4.07
CA VAL A 294 0.19 -10.38 3.53
C VAL A 294 0.11 -9.95 2.06
N TYR A 295 0.61 -8.75 1.75
CA TYR A 295 0.65 -8.23 0.38
C TYR A 295 1.51 -9.10 -0.54
N LEU A 296 2.65 -9.61 -0.09
CA LEU A 296 3.52 -10.42 -0.97
C LEU A 296 3.02 -11.85 -1.16
N LEU A 297 2.29 -12.41 -0.19
CA LEU A 297 1.96 -13.83 -0.15
C LEU A 297 0.59 -14.18 -0.77
N HIS A 298 -0.37 -13.25 -0.75
CA HIS A 298 -1.78 -13.56 -1.07
C HIS A 298 -1.98 -14.23 -2.44
N GLY A 299 -1.29 -13.78 -3.50
CA GLY A 299 -1.44 -14.36 -4.84
C GLY A 299 -1.00 -15.83 -4.91
N SER A 300 0.10 -16.18 -4.23
CA SER A 300 0.57 -17.56 -4.14
C SER A 300 -0.38 -18.44 -3.32
N VAL A 301 -0.97 -17.90 -2.26
CA VAL A 301 -1.99 -18.60 -1.47
C VAL A 301 -3.26 -18.85 -2.29
N MET A 302 -3.73 -17.85 -3.05
CA MET A 302 -4.86 -18.02 -3.96
C MET A 302 -4.59 -19.14 -4.97
N THR A 303 -3.38 -19.18 -5.53
CA THR A 303 -2.95 -20.23 -6.48
C THR A 303 -2.91 -21.61 -5.81
N ALA A 304 -2.43 -21.71 -4.57
CA ALA A 304 -2.41 -22.95 -3.82
C ALA A 304 -3.83 -23.47 -3.54
N ILE A 305 -4.73 -22.59 -3.09
CA ILE A 305 -6.13 -22.93 -2.82
C ILE A 305 -6.84 -23.37 -4.11
N SER A 306 -6.63 -22.68 -5.23
CA SER A 306 -7.26 -23.06 -6.50
C SER A 306 -6.82 -24.43 -7.02
N ILE A 307 -5.63 -24.89 -6.65
CA ILE A 307 -5.15 -26.23 -7.01
C ILE A 307 -5.69 -27.29 -6.03
N LEU A 308 -5.66 -27.00 -4.72
CA LEU A 308 -6.04 -27.96 -3.69
C LEU A 308 -7.56 -28.13 -3.56
N ALA A 309 -8.33 -27.09 -3.86
CA ALA A 309 -9.77 -27.07 -3.71
C ALA A 309 -10.43 -26.25 -4.83
N PRO A 310 -10.41 -26.73 -6.09
CA PRO A 310 -10.86 -25.96 -7.25
C PRO A 310 -12.34 -25.60 -7.20
N ASP A 311 -13.18 -26.47 -6.63
CA ASP A 311 -14.65 -26.36 -6.67
C ASP A 311 -15.25 -25.58 -5.49
N VAL A 312 -14.43 -24.89 -4.68
CA VAL A 312 -14.96 -24.10 -3.57
C VAL A 312 -15.75 -22.89 -4.07
N SER A 313 -16.79 -22.54 -3.32
CA SER A 313 -17.57 -21.33 -3.61
C SER A 313 -16.75 -20.06 -3.42
N SER A 314 -17.09 -19.01 -4.17
CA SER A 314 -16.41 -17.70 -4.12
C SER A 314 -16.20 -17.16 -2.70
N GLY A 315 -17.22 -17.21 -1.83
CA GLY A 315 -17.09 -16.70 -0.46
C GLY A 315 -16.13 -17.53 0.40
N VAL A 316 -16.14 -18.85 0.25
CA VAL A 316 -15.22 -19.76 0.96
C VAL A 316 -13.79 -19.57 0.46
N PHE A 317 -13.61 -19.40 -0.86
CA PHE A 317 -12.30 -19.11 -1.45
C PHE A 317 -11.69 -17.83 -0.88
N ILE A 318 -12.47 -16.74 -0.86
CA ILE A 318 -12.04 -15.43 -0.36
C ILE A 318 -11.68 -15.52 1.13
N LEU A 319 -12.56 -16.10 1.95
CA LEU A 319 -12.33 -16.21 3.40
C LEU A 319 -11.10 -17.09 3.71
N SER A 320 -10.96 -18.23 3.02
CA SER A 320 -9.82 -19.13 3.17
C SER A 320 -8.52 -18.44 2.75
N THR A 321 -8.56 -17.64 1.67
CA THR A 321 -7.41 -16.84 1.23
C THR A 321 -6.94 -15.90 2.32
N TYR A 322 -7.83 -15.15 2.96
CA TYR A 322 -7.46 -14.27 4.08
C TYR A 322 -6.89 -15.06 5.25
N PHE A 323 -7.59 -16.12 5.66
CA PHE A 323 -7.20 -16.91 6.82
C PHE A 323 -5.80 -17.52 6.65
N VAL A 324 -5.56 -18.20 5.53
CA VAL A 324 -4.28 -18.87 5.23
C VAL A 324 -3.18 -17.83 5.03
N THR A 325 -3.45 -16.75 4.29
CA THR A 325 -2.44 -15.70 4.05
C THR A 325 -2.01 -15.06 5.36
N VAL A 326 -2.95 -14.62 6.20
CA VAL A 326 -2.63 -14.01 7.49
C VAL A 326 -1.84 -14.99 8.36
N LEU A 327 -2.25 -16.25 8.45
CA LEU A 327 -1.56 -17.26 9.24
C LEU A 327 -0.10 -17.46 8.82
N LEU A 328 0.15 -17.64 7.52
CA LEU A 328 1.50 -17.79 7.01
C LEU A 328 2.33 -16.50 7.16
N SER A 329 1.73 -15.33 6.91
CA SER A 329 2.38 -14.03 7.10
C SER A 329 2.80 -13.80 8.55
N MET A 330 2.05 -14.27 9.54
CA MET A 330 2.44 -14.18 10.96
C MET A 330 3.75 -14.93 11.23
N VAL A 331 3.87 -16.15 10.72
CA VAL A 331 5.06 -17.00 10.89
C VAL A 331 6.27 -16.39 10.19
N ILE A 332 6.10 -16.00 8.92
CA ILE A 332 7.16 -15.41 8.11
C ILE A 332 7.63 -14.10 8.71
N SER A 333 6.71 -13.23 9.12
CA SER A 333 7.05 -11.93 9.69
C SER A 333 7.80 -12.07 11.03
N ALA A 334 7.48 -13.09 11.84
CA ALA A 334 8.23 -13.39 13.06
C ALA A 334 9.69 -13.80 12.75
N ALA A 335 9.92 -14.62 11.72
CA ALA A 335 11.26 -14.99 11.27
C ALA A 335 12.00 -13.78 10.67
N ALA A 336 11.35 -13.04 9.77
CA ALA A 336 11.92 -11.86 9.12
C ALA A 336 12.36 -10.81 10.14
N ARG A 337 11.53 -10.49 11.14
CA ARG A 337 11.87 -9.53 12.19
C ARG A 337 13.13 -9.91 12.96
N LYS A 338 13.30 -11.20 13.31
CA LYS A 338 14.49 -11.70 14.02
C LYS A 338 15.76 -11.53 13.19
N ILE A 339 15.69 -11.81 11.88
CA ILE A 339 16.81 -11.64 10.96
C ILE A 339 17.13 -10.15 10.80
N VAL A 340 16.13 -9.34 10.45
CA VAL A 340 16.30 -7.90 10.22
C VAL A 340 16.85 -7.21 11.48
N SER A 341 16.37 -7.55 12.69
CA SER A 341 16.86 -6.93 13.92
C SER A 341 18.33 -7.25 14.22
N ARG A 342 18.84 -8.40 13.80
CA ARG A 342 20.26 -8.77 13.98
C ARG A 342 21.18 -8.02 13.02
N PHE A 343 20.69 -7.75 11.81
CA PHE A 343 21.51 -7.13 10.77
C PHE A 343 21.29 -5.63 10.61
N ARG A 344 20.27 -5.03 11.22
CA ARG A 344 20.05 -3.57 11.15
C ARG A 344 21.02 -2.82 12.06
N ILE A 345 21.46 -1.63 11.62
CA ILE A 345 22.24 -0.66 12.42
C ILE A 345 21.36 0.53 12.78
#